data_AF-A0A1S4D057-F1
#
_entry.id   AF-A0A1S4D057-F1
#
_cell.length_a   1.000
_cell.length_b   1.000
_cell.length_c   1.000
_cell.angle_alpha   90.00
_cell.angle_beta   90.00
_cell.angle_gamma   90.00
#
_symmetry.space_group_name_H-M   'P 1'
#
loop_
_entity.id
_entity.type
_entity.pdbx_description
1 polymer ?
#
loop_
_entity_poly.entity_id
_entity_poly.type
_entity_poly.pdbx_seq_one_letter_code
_entity_poly.pdbx_strand_id
1 'polypeptide(L)'
;MAGACSPVARRVFGSTVIELSRSSSRTGASFPVRISTRSHGLSAFEEREAPQGPSCIFVGPIETASKETLEALYRQARDAYYSGTPLIIDDMFDRVELKLRWYGSKHVVKYPRCSLRRHSTYADAEEDPSQVFALASVWLLILGFGSSFWIVPIIYTIAQAYQDMFDSGMSYTYQSFELFTVLNGILFMVLGSIIGFPIASASVGALQGLWKNDLVALKGACPNCGEEVFAFVKSEKSNRSPHRADCHVCGSKLEFQTKVEQSISRPGRRWVYGRVYLIRQRQRWA
;
A
#
# COMPACT_ATOMS: atom_id res chain seq x y z
N MET A 1 28.07 8.92 45.17
CA MET A 1 28.06 9.83 44.00
C MET A 1 26.61 10.01 43.58
N ALA A 2 26.07 11.19 43.86
CA ALA A 2 24.68 11.55 43.62
C ALA A 2 24.51 12.03 42.17
N GLY A 3 23.44 11.56 41.52
CA GLY A 3 22.98 12.04 40.22
C GLY A 3 21.49 12.29 40.30
N ALA A 4 21.11 13.45 40.83
CA ALA A 4 19.76 13.99 40.73
C ALA A 4 19.59 14.68 39.37
N CYS A 5 18.52 14.36 38.66
CA CYS A 5 18.01 15.20 37.56
C CYS A 5 16.48 15.29 37.65
N SER A 6 16.02 16.52 37.80
CA SER A 6 14.66 16.98 38.08
C SER A 6 13.64 16.73 36.95
N PRO A 7 12.33 16.73 37.26
CA PRO A 7 11.26 16.62 36.26
C PRO A 7 11.03 17.96 35.54
N VAL A 8 10.89 17.91 34.21
CA VAL A 8 10.55 19.07 33.38
C VAL A 8 9.05 19.36 33.44
N ALA A 9 8.73 20.63 33.69
CA ALA A 9 7.40 21.17 33.96
C ALA A 9 6.44 21.14 32.75
N ARG A 10 5.14 20.93 33.03
CA ARG A 10 4.02 21.23 32.12
C ARG A 10 3.93 22.74 31.89
N ARG A 11 4.07 23.19 30.65
CA ARG A 11 3.62 24.54 30.25
C ARG A 11 2.13 24.50 29.93
N VAL A 12 1.36 25.11 30.82
CA VAL A 12 0.00 25.57 30.58
C VAL A 12 0.11 26.89 29.83
N PHE A 13 -0.46 26.99 28.63
CA PHE A 13 -0.82 28.26 28.04
C PHE A 13 -2.35 28.32 27.98
N GLY A 14 -2.92 29.13 28.87
CA GLY A 14 -4.28 29.63 28.70
C GLY A 14 -4.30 30.64 27.57
N SER A 15 -5.32 30.59 26.74
CA SER A 15 -5.72 31.74 25.94
C SER A 15 -7.25 31.86 26.00
N THR A 16 -7.63 33.07 26.31
CA THR A 16 -8.92 33.67 26.62
C THR A 16 -10.06 33.26 25.71
N VAL A 17 -11.18 32.88 26.34
CA VAL A 17 -12.53 32.93 25.79
C VAL A 17 -12.86 34.39 25.47
N ILE A 18 -13.22 34.67 24.21
CA ILE A 18 -13.99 35.86 23.85
C ILE A 18 -15.34 35.35 23.38
N GLU A 19 -16.32 35.38 24.28
CA GLU A 19 -17.73 35.43 23.91
C GLU A 19 -17.99 36.80 23.29
N LEU A 20 -18.51 36.84 22.06
CA LEU A 20 -19.31 37.98 21.63
C LEU A 20 -20.62 37.46 21.02
N SER A 21 -21.70 37.88 21.65
CA SER A 21 -23.08 37.55 21.34
C SER A 21 -23.76 38.70 20.59
N ARG A 22 -24.82 38.35 19.83
CA ARG A 22 -25.83 39.21 19.13
C ARG A 22 -25.32 39.90 17.85
N SER A 23 -26.11 40.12 16.79
CA SER A 23 -27.57 40.30 16.70
C SER A 23 -28.08 39.95 15.29
N SER A 24 -29.30 39.40 15.24
CA SER A 24 -30.15 39.36 14.06
C SER A 24 -30.64 40.75 13.65
N SER A 25 -30.68 41.06 12.36
CA SER A 25 -31.66 42.00 11.80
C SER A 25 -31.91 41.73 10.31
N ARG A 26 -33.20 41.62 9.98
CA ARG A 26 -33.82 41.45 8.66
C ARG A 26 -33.67 42.70 7.78
N THR A 27 -34.25 42.58 6.57
CA THR A 27 -34.66 43.63 5.59
C THR A 27 -33.52 44.00 4.64
N GLY A 28 -33.63 43.96 3.32
CA GLY A 28 -34.76 44.02 2.38
C GLY A 28 -34.20 44.75 1.14
N ALA A 29 -34.47 44.23 -0.06
CA ALA A 29 -33.86 44.67 -1.31
C ALA A 29 -34.14 46.15 -1.65
N SER A 30 -33.25 46.79 -2.42
CA SER A 30 -33.56 47.88 -3.35
C SER A 30 -32.42 48.05 -4.37
N PHE A 31 -32.73 47.77 -5.63
CA PHE A 31 -31.91 48.14 -6.80
C PHE A 31 -31.78 49.67 -6.91
N PRO A 32 -30.67 50.17 -7.46
CA PRO A 32 -30.71 51.44 -8.19
C PRO A 32 -30.40 51.21 -9.67
N VAL A 33 -31.43 51.39 -10.49
CA VAL A 33 -31.30 51.82 -11.89
C VAL A 33 -30.60 53.18 -11.87
N ARG A 34 -29.51 53.36 -12.63
CA ARG A 34 -28.96 54.69 -12.92
C ARG A 34 -28.73 54.87 -14.41
N ILE A 35 -29.36 55.94 -14.89
CA ILE A 35 -29.49 56.41 -16.27
C ILE A 35 -28.12 56.83 -16.83
N SER A 36 -27.96 56.58 -18.13
CA SER A 36 -26.82 56.93 -18.98
C SER A 36 -26.62 58.44 -19.10
N THR A 37 -25.37 58.89 -18.96
CA THR A 37 -24.87 60.13 -19.57
C THR A 37 -23.55 59.84 -20.26
N ARG A 38 -23.56 59.97 -21.58
CA ARG A 38 -22.42 59.86 -22.49
C ARG A 38 -21.58 61.13 -22.39
N SER A 39 -20.32 61.01 -21.98
CA SER A 39 -19.30 62.05 -22.16
C SER A 39 -18.00 61.42 -22.63
N HIS A 40 -17.57 61.85 -23.82
CA HIS A 40 -16.30 61.48 -24.43
C HIS A 40 -15.14 62.15 -23.67
N GLY A 41 -14.11 61.38 -23.33
CA GLY A 41 -12.86 61.89 -22.76
C GLY A 41 -11.78 60.80 -22.77
N LEU A 42 -10.70 61.05 -23.50
CA LEU A 42 -9.55 60.16 -23.65
C LEU A 42 -8.63 60.16 -22.40
N SER A 43 -7.86 59.08 -22.29
CA SER A 43 -6.60 58.90 -21.53
C SER A 43 -6.71 58.68 -20.01
N ALA A 44 -6.67 57.42 -19.61
CA ALA A 44 -5.50 56.78 -18.99
C ALA A 44 -5.89 55.32 -18.74
N PHE A 45 -5.23 54.39 -19.44
CA PHE A 45 -5.34 52.96 -19.15
C PHE A 45 -4.52 52.70 -17.88
N GLU A 46 -5.07 53.08 -16.73
CA GLU A 46 -4.63 52.51 -15.47
C GLU A 46 -5.32 51.15 -15.41
N GLU A 47 -4.58 50.13 -15.82
CA GLU A 47 -4.95 48.73 -15.74
C GLU A 47 -5.11 48.39 -14.25
N ARG A 48 -6.29 48.70 -13.69
CA ARG A 48 -6.72 48.14 -12.42
C ARG A 48 -6.86 46.64 -12.66
N GLU A 49 -5.82 45.90 -12.32
CA GLU A 49 -5.89 44.47 -12.10
C GLU A 49 -7.12 44.20 -11.21
N ALA A 50 -8.17 43.67 -11.84
CA ALA A 50 -9.23 42.99 -11.12
C ALA A 50 -8.53 41.98 -10.21
N PRO A 51 -8.94 41.83 -8.94
CA PRO A 51 -8.30 40.87 -8.05
C PRO A 51 -8.37 39.51 -8.74
N GLN A 52 -7.23 39.04 -9.25
CA GLN A 52 -7.15 37.73 -9.89
C GLN A 52 -7.55 36.73 -8.81
N GLY A 53 -8.77 36.17 -8.96
CA GLY A 53 -9.18 35.06 -8.13
C GLY A 53 -8.11 33.98 -8.23
N PRO A 54 -7.84 33.23 -7.14
CA PRO A 54 -6.70 32.34 -7.10
C PRO A 54 -6.81 31.34 -8.24
N SER A 55 -5.89 31.43 -9.21
CA SER A 55 -5.95 30.66 -10.43
C SER A 55 -5.48 29.24 -10.14
N CYS A 56 -6.40 28.28 -10.18
CA CYS A 56 -6.03 26.87 -10.12
C CYS A 56 -5.27 26.48 -11.39
N ILE A 57 -4.28 25.59 -11.25
CA ILE A 57 -3.65 24.94 -12.40
C ILE A 57 -4.75 24.23 -13.20
N PHE A 58 -4.84 24.54 -14.50
CA PHE A 58 -5.81 23.89 -15.38
C PHE A 58 -5.38 22.44 -15.61
N VAL A 59 -6.03 21.54 -14.88
CA VAL A 59 -5.94 20.11 -15.13
C VAL A 59 -7.16 19.75 -15.96
N GLY A 60 -6.95 19.07 -17.10
CA GLY A 60 -8.05 18.51 -17.89
C GLY A 60 -8.86 17.48 -17.09
N PRO A 61 -9.62 16.60 -17.74
CA PRO A 61 -10.38 15.56 -17.03
C PRO A 61 -9.48 14.77 -16.06
N ILE A 62 -9.92 14.66 -14.79
CA ILE A 62 -9.12 14.02 -13.72
C ILE A 62 -8.69 12.62 -14.13
N GLU A 63 -9.53 11.88 -14.86
CA GLU A 63 -9.27 10.50 -15.32
C GLU A 63 -8.14 10.39 -16.35
N THR A 64 -7.86 11.43 -17.14
CA THR A 64 -6.82 11.41 -18.18
C THR A 64 -5.55 12.17 -17.78
N ALA A 65 -5.59 12.94 -16.70
CA ALA A 65 -4.45 13.74 -16.25
C ALA A 65 -3.24 12.91 -15.80
N SER A 66 -2.03 13.46 -16.05
CA SER A 66 -0.74 12.88 -15.64
C SER A 66 -0.53 12.95 -14.13
N LYS A 67 0.36 12.11 -13.60
CA LYS A 67 0.69 12.05 -12.17
C LYS A 67 1.20 13.40 -11.66
N GLU A 68 2.13 14.03 -12.36
CA GLU A 68 2.77 15.28 -11.91
C GLU A 68 1.76 16.44 -11.85
N THR A 69 0.87 16.49 -12.84
CA THR A 69 -0.16 17.53 -12.93
C THR A 69 -1.18 17.40 -11.78
N LEU A 70 -1.57 16.16 -11.45
CA LEU A 70 -2.46 15.88 -10.32
C LEU A 70 -1.78 16.16 -8.98
N GLU A 71 -0.48 15.88 -8.83
CA GLU A 71 0.29 16.21 -7.64
C GLU A 71 0.36 17.73 -7.42
N ALA A 72 0.55 18.50 -8.49
CA ALA A 72 0.56 19.96 -8.43
C ALA A 72 -0.82 20.51 -8.01
N LEU A 73 -1.91 20.01 -8.62
CA LEU A 73 -3.27 20.36 -8.25
C LEU A 73 -3.58 20.00 -6.79
N TYR A 74 -3.18 18.80 -6.35
CA TYR A 74 -3.39 18.34 -4.98
C TYR A 74 -2.69 19.24 -3.96
N ARG A 75 -1.42 19.62 -4.21
CA ARG A 75 -0.67 20.54 -3.36
C ARG A 75 -1.36 21.90 -3.30
N GLN A 76 -1.70 22.47 -4.44
CA GLN A 76 -2.34 23.77 -4.51
C GLN A 76 -3.71 23.78 -3.81
N ALA A 77 -4.54 22.76 -4.06
CA ALA A 77 -5.86 22.63 -3.44
C ALA A 77 -5.77 22.47 -1.92
N ARG A 78 -4.80 21.68 -1.44
CA ARG A 78 -4.55 21.48 -0.01
C ARG A 78 -4.12 22.78 0.67
N ASP A 79 -3.18 23.50 0.08
CA ASP A 79 -2.66 24.75 0.66
C ASP A 79 -3.76 25.83 0.67
N ALA A 80 -4.59 25.88 -0.37
CA ALA A 80 -5.73 26.79 -0.47
C ALA A 80 -6.88 26.45 0.51
N TYR A 81 -7.07 25.15 0.81
CA TYR A 81 -7.99 24.71 1.86
C TYR A 81 -7.54 25.21 3.24
N TYR A 82 -6.23 25.09 3.54
CA TYR A 82 -5.69 25.60 4.81
C TYR A 82 -5.64 27.13 4.89
N SER A 83 -5.56 27.84 3.76
CA SER A 83 -5.68 29.31 3.73
C SER A 83 -7.12 29.81 3.83
N GLY A 84 -8.12 28.92 3.86
CA GLY A 84 -9.54 29.29 3.96
C GLY A 84 -10.20 29.68 2.63
N THR A 85 -9.53 29.48 1.50
CA THR A 85 -10.01 29.80 0.15
C THR A 85 -10.00 28.56 -0.74
N PRO A 86 -10.96 27.63 -0.58
CA PRO A 86 -10.94 26.35 -1.29
C PRO A 86 -11.08 26.54 -2.81
N LEU A 87 -10.16 25.94 -3.58
CA LEU A 87 -10.14 25.99 -5.05
C LEU A 87 -11.01 24.95 -5.71
N ILE A 88 -11.13 23.78 -5.08
CA ILE A 88 -11.90 22.64 -5.59
C ILE A 88 -12.83 22.14 -4.49
N ILE A 89 -13.91 21.48 -4.92
CA ILE A 89 -14.89 20.88 -4.03
C ILE A 89 -14.31 19.59 -3.41
N ASP A 90 -14.78 19.22 -2.22
CA ASP A 90 -14.31 18.06 -1.44
C ASP A 90 -14.38 16.74 -2.25
N ASP A 91 -15.43 16.56 -3.06
CA ASP A 91 -15.60 15.37 -3.90
C ASP A 91 -14.55 15.28 -5.01
N MET A 92 -14.16 16.41 -5.61
CA MET A 92 -13.07 16.48 -6.58
C MET A 92 -11.72 16.24 -5.90
N PHE A 93 -11.52 16.78 -4.69
CA PHE A 93 -10.31 16.53 -3.92
C PHE A 93 -10.14 15.05 -3.60
N ASP A 94 -11.21 14.38 -3.15
CA ASP A 94 -11.22 12.93 -2.88
C ASP A 94 -10.90 12.10 -4.13
N ARG A 95 -11.42 12.49 -5.30
CA ARG A 95 -11.10 11.81 -6.58
C ARG A 95 -9.64 11.98 -6.97
N VAL A 96 -9.10 13.20 -6.84
CA VAL A 96 -7.68 13.47 -7.10
C VAL A 96 -6.81 12.67 -6.14
N GLU A 97 -7.16 12.65 -4.86
CA GLU A 97 -6.46 11.89 -3.84
C GLU A 97 -6.46 10.39 -4.17
N LEU A 98 -7.63 9.83 -4.50
CA LEU A 98 -7.78 8.42 -4.84
C LEU A 98 -6.97 8.04 -6.09
N LYS A 99 -6.96 8.90 -7.11
CA LYS A 99 -6.18 8.67 -8.33
C LYS A 99 -4.66 8.75 -8.05
N LEU A 100 -4.23 9.67 -7.20
CA LEU A 100 -2.84 9.78 -6.77
C LEU A 100 -2.39 8.59 -5.91
N ARG A 101 -3.26 8.02 -5.07
CA ARG A 101 -3.00 6.73 -4.38
C ARG A 101 -2.79 5.61 -5.39
N TRP A 102 -3.62 5.54 -6.42
CA TRP A 102 -3.47 4.56 -7.49
C TRP A 102 -2.14 4.70 -8.25
N TYR A 103 -1.67 5.94 -8.47
CA TYR A 103 -0.35 6.22 -9.04
C TYR A 103 0.82 5.99 -8.07
N GLY A 104 0.58 5.64 -6.80
CA GLY A 104 1.62 5.53 -5.77
C GLY A 104 2.36 6.85 -5.54
N SER A 105 1.62 7.96 -5.40
CA SER A 105 2.22 9.26 -5.09
C SER A 105 2.49 9.41 -3.60
N LYS A 106 3.75 9.74 -3.25
CA LYS A 106 4.16 10.04 -1.86
C LYS A 106 3.44 11.25 -1.25
N HIS A 107 2.89 12.15 -2.07
CA HIS A 107 2.20 13.36 -1.59
C HIS A 107 0.88 13.07 -0.88
N VAL A 108 0.29 11.91 -1.14
CA VAL A 108 -1.01 11.51 -0.59
C VAL A 108 -0.90 10.62 0.64
N VAL A 109 0.31 10.14 0.94
CA VAL A 109 0.57 9.39 2.17
C VAL A 109 0.35 10.32 3.35
N LYS A 110 -0.64 9.97 4.17
CA LYS A 110 -1.01 10.75 5.36
C LYS A 110 -0.34 10.15 6.59
N TYR A 111 0.21 11.02 7.44
CA TYR A 111 0.69 10.66 8.78
C TYR A 111 -0.44 10.04 9.63
N PRO A 112 -0.14 9.19 10.64
CA PRO A 112 -1.10 8.72 11.63
C PRO A 112 -2.15 9.76 12.06
N ARG A 113 -3.42 9.41 11.88
CA ARG A 113 -4.57 10.24 12.20
C ARG A 113 -5.29 9.71 13.42
N CYS A 114 -5.88 10.62 14.19
CA CYS A 114 -6.82 10.27 15.25
C CYS A 114 -8.24 10.51 14.76
N SER A 115 -9.08 9.48 14.77
CA SER A 115 -10.52 9.64 14.55
C SER A 115 -11.19 9.90 15.89
N LEU A 116 -11.61 11.14 16.13
CA LEU A 116 -12.38 11.49 17.33
C LEU A 116 -13.70 10.70 17.38
N ARG A 117 -14.40 10.55 16.26
CA ARG A 117 -15.67 9.82 16.20
C ARG A 117 -15.54 8.33 16.54
N ARG A 118 -14.43 7.69 16.17
CA ARG A 118 -14.19 6.27 16.42
C ARG A 118 -13.33 6.00 17.67
N HIS A 119 -12.84 7.05 18.33
CA HIS A 119 -11.85 6.95 19.41
C HIS A 119 -10.65 6.04 19.06
N SER A 120 -10.20 6.07 17.80
CA SER A 120 -9.16 5.18 17.28
C SER A 120 -8.11 5.97 16.50
N THR A 121 -6.83 5.64 16.68
CA THR A 121 -5.74 6.13 15.85
C THR A 121 -5.48 5.14 14.71
N TYR A 122 -5.24 5.67 13.50
CA TYR A 122 -5.01 4.87 12.31
C TYR A 122 -4.02 5.54 11.37
N ALA A 123 -3.31 4.75 10.58
CA ALA A 123 -2.45 5.22 9.50
C ALA A 123 -2.92 4.61 8.17
N ASP A 124 -2.66 5.30 7.06
CA ASP A 124 -2.87 4.72 5.74
C ASP A 124 -1.81 3.63 5.47
N ALA A 125 -2.21 2.57 4.76
CA ALA A 125 -1.30 1.54 4.27
C ALA A 125 -1.47 1.37 2.76
N GLU A 126 -0.34 1.18 2.09
CA GLU A 126 -0.23 1.01 0.65
C GLU A 126 0.18 -0.42 0.33
N GLU A 127 -0.12 -0.86 -0.89
CA GLU A 127 0.32 -2.15 -1.40
C GLU A 127 1.83 -2.12 -1.67
N ASP A 128 2.56 -3.10 -1.14
CA ASP A 128 3.99 -3.26 -1.38
C ASP A 128 4.26 -4.45 -2.32
N PRO A 129 4.37 -4.22 -3.64
CA PRO A 129 4.61 -5.29 -4.59
C PRO A 129 5.98 -5.94 -4.41
N SER A 130 6.95 -5.23 -3.81
CA SER A 130 8.31 -5.75 -3.62
C SER A 130 8.32 -6.92 -2.63
N GLN A 131 7.51 -6.83 -1.58
CA GLN A 131 7.40 -7.88 -0.57
C GLN A 131 6.66 -9.11 -1.09
N VAL A 132 5.63 -8.92 -1.92
CA VAL A 132 4.94 -10.04 -2.61
C VAL A 132 5.90 -10.73 -3.58
N PHE A 133 6.70 -9.97 -4.32
CA PHE A 133 7.71 -10.53 -5.22
C PHE A 133 8.81 -11.28 -4.47
N ALA A 134 9.27 -10.77 -3.33
CA ALA A 134 10.20 -11.48 -2.46
C ALA A 134 9.62 -12.79 -1.92
N LEU A 135 8.35 -12.79 -1.51
CA LEU A 135 7.67 -14.01 -1.09
C LEU A 135 7.56 -15.02 -2.25
N ALA A 136 7.23 -14.55 -3.45
CA ALA A 136 7.16 -15.38 -4.65
C ALA A 136 8.53 -15.98 -5.02
N SER A 137 9.61 -15.19 -4.94
CA SER A 137 10.96 -15.68 -5.25
C SER A 137 11.43 -16.76 -4.27
N VAL A 138 11.11 -16.62 -2.98
CA VAL A 138 11.38 -17.67 -1.97
C VAL A 138 10.64 -18.96 -2.31
N TRP A 139 9.34 -18.88 -2.65
CA TRP A 139 8.59 -20.06 -3.07
C TRP A 139 9.08 -20.69 -4.37
N LEU A 140 9.57 -19.89 -5.32
CA LEU A 140 10.22 -20.41 -6.54
C LEU A 140 11.53 -21.15 -6.23
N LEU A 141 12.31 -20.68 -5.27
CA LEU A 141 13.51 -21.39 -4.82
C LEU A 141 13.16 -22.72 -4.15
N ILE A 142 12.14 -22.74 -3.29
CA ILE A 142 11.66 -23.98 -2.65
C ILE A 142 11.11 -24.94 -3.72
N LEU A 143 10.38 -24.43 -4.71
CA LEU A 143 9.90 -25.21 -5.85
C LEU A 143 11.06 -25.81 -6.65
N GLY A 144 12.09 -25.01 -6.96
CA GLY A 144 13.29 -25.45 -7.67
C GLY A 144 14.07 -26.50 -6.88
N PHE A 145 14.20 -26.32 -5.57
CA PHE A 145 14.85 -27.29 -4.69
C PHE A 145 14.04 -28.60 -4.62
N GLY A 146 12.73 -28.53 -4.41
CA GLY A 146 11.84 -29.70 -4.38
C GLY A 146 11.81 -30.45 -5.71
N SER A 147 11.80 -29.74 -6.84
CA SER A 147 11.82 -30.36 -8.16
C SER A 147 13.18 -30.96 -8.51
N SER A 148 14.28 -30.42 -7.99
CA SER A 148 15.63 -30.95 -8.22
C SER A 148 15.79 -32.39 -7.71
N PHE A 149 15.14 -32.77 -6.60
CA PHE A 149 15.15 -34.15 -6.10
C PHE A 149 14.52 -35.15 -7.08
N TRP A 150 13.64 -34.69 -7.95
CA TRP A 150 13.04 -35.52 -9.01
C TRP A 150 13.83 -35.43 -10.32
N ILE A 151 14.25 -34.22 -10.70
CA ILE A 151 14.92 -33.95 -11.98
C ILE A 151 16.36 -34.49 -12.02
N VAL A 152 17.13 -34.33 -10.93
CA VAL A 152 18.56 -34.71 -10.91
C VAL A 152 18.76 -36.22 -11.10
N PRO A 153 18.03 -37.11 -10.39
CA PRO A 153 18.15 -38.55 -10.62
C PRO A 153 17.72 -38.97 -12.04
N ILE A 154 16.68 -38.34 -12.61
CA ILE A 154 16.24 -38.61 -13.99
C ILE A 154 17.35 -38.24 -14.99
N ILE A 155 17.91 -37.03 -14.90
CA ILE A 155 18.99 -36.59 -15.78
C ILE A 155 20.20 -37.50 -15.64
N TYR A 156 20.55 -37.90 -14.40
CA TYR A 156 21.65 -38.81 -14.13
C TYR A 156 21.44 -40.18 -14.79
N THR A 157 20.23 -40.77 -14.67
CA THR A 157 19.93 -42.06 -15.32
C THR A 157 19.97 -41.98 -16.84
N ILE A 158 19.49 -40.89 -17.44
CA ILE A 158 19.54 -40.68 -18.89
C ILE A 158 20.99 -40.50 -19.36
N ALA A 159 21.80 -39.75 -18.60
CA ALA A 159 23.21 -39.54 -18.91
C ALA A 159 24.00 -40.85 -18.83
N GLN A 160 23.72 -41.69 -17.84
CA GLN A 160 24.35 -43.00 -17.70
C GLN A 160 23.95 -43.94 -18.85
N ALA A 161 22.65 -44.02 -19.18
CA ALA A 161 22.17 -44.81 -20.32
C ALA A 161 22.79 -44.36 -21.66
N TYR A 162 23.07 -43.06 -21.80
CA TYR A 162 23.78 -42.54 -22.96
C TYR A 162 25.25 -42.98 -22.97
N GLN A 163 25.96 -42.89 -21.84
CA GLN A 163 27.36 -43.34 -21.73
C GLN A 163 27.52 -44.84 -21.97
N ASP A 164 26.63 -45.67 -21.42
CA ASP A 164 26.66 -47.14 -21.61
C ASP A 164 26.48 -47.54 -23.09
N MET A 165 25.77 -46.73 -23.89
CA MET A 165 25.65 -46.93 -25.34
C MET A 165 26.93 -46.60 -26.12
N PHE A 166 27.82 -45.75 -25.59
CA PHE A 166 29.13 -45.46 -26.22
C PHE A 166 30.23 -46.42 -25.74
N ASP A 167 30.15 -46.90 -24.49
CA ASP A 167 31.15 -47.79 -23.88
C ASP A 167 30.94 -49.28 -24.19
N SER A 168 29.97 -49.65 -25.02
CA SER A 168 29.66 -51.03 -25.44
C SER A 168 30.76 -51.73 -26.27
N GLY A 169 32.00 -51.28 -26.19
CA GLY A 169 33.19 -51.89 -26.78
C GLY A 169 34.00 -52.84 -25.87
N MET A 170 33.75 -52.93 -24.55
CA MET A 170 34.62 -53.68 -23.63
C MET A 170 33.90 -54.47 -22.50
N SER A 171 33.68 -55.76 -22.75
CA SER A 171 33.78 -56.95 -21.85
C SER A 171 33.35 -56.97 -20.36
N TYR A 172 32.24 -57.67 -20.11
CA TYR A 172 32.01 -58.87 -19.25
C TYR A 172 32.37 -58.96 -17.75
N THR A 173 32.75 -57.89 -17.03
CA THR A 173 33.12 -58.01 -15.59
C THR A 173 32.20 -57.26 -14.60
N TYR A 174 31.06 -56.71 -15.05
CA TYR A 174 30.31 -55.66 -14.33
C TYR A 174 28.94 -56.01 -13.74
N GLN A 175 28.49 -57.27 -13.81
CA GLN A 175 27.09 -57.63 -13.54
C GLN A 175 26.61 -57.39 -12.08
N SER A 176 27.50 -57.44 -11.09
CA SER A 176 27.18 -57.12 -9.68
C SER A 176 27.19 -55.62 -9.38
N PHE A 177 28.04 -54.87 -10.09
CA PHE A 177 28.16 -53.41 -9.94
C PHE A 177 26.96 -52.71 -10.61
N GLU A 178 26.50 -53.21 -11.76
CA GLU A 178 25.30 -52.71 -12.43
C GLU A 178 24.02 -52.89 -11.60
N LEU A 179 23.86 -54.01 -10.90
CA LEU A 179 22.68 -54.20 -10.06
C LEU A 179 22.68 -53.25 -8.86
N PHE A 180 23.86 -52.95 -8.30
CA PHE A 180 24.01 -51.99 -7.21
C PHE A 180 23.77 -50.54 -7.68
N THR A 181 24.23 -50.16 -8.88
CA THR A 181 23.96 -48.84 -9.47
C THR A 181 22.49 -48.66 -9.82
N VAL A 182 21.84 -49.66 -10.40
CA VAL A 182 20.39 -49.64 -10.68
C VAL A 182 19.57 -49.59 -9.39
N LEU A 183 19.91 -50.39 -8.38
CA LEU A 183 19.20 -50.39 -7.09
C LEU A 183 19.35 -49.05 -6.35
N ASN A 184 20.56 -48.48 -6.31
CA ASN A 184 20.79 -47.16 -5.71
C ASN A 184 20.07 -46.07 -6.51
N GLY A 185 20.07 -46.14 -7.84
CA GLY A 185 19.34 -45.20 -8.70
C GLY A 185 17.83 -45.22 -8.44
N ILE A 186 17.23 -46.42 -8.35
CA ILE A 186 15.81 -46.59 -7.99
C ILE A 186 15.54 -46.06 -6.57
N LEU A 187 16.43 -46.35 -5.62
CA LEU A 187 16.29 -45.87 -4.24
C LEU A 187 16.34 -44.34 -4.17
N PHE A 188 17.28 -43.68 -4.88
CA PHE A 188 17.37 -42.23 -4.98
C PHE A 188 16.15 -41.61 -5.68
N MET A 189 15.63 -42.25 -6.72
CA MET A 189 14.40 -41.83 -7.42
C MET A 189 13.18 -41.90 -6.50
N VAL A 190 13.02 -43.01 -5.77
CA VAL A 190 11.88 -43.23 -4.87
C VAL A 190 11.97 -42.29 -3.67
N LEU A 191 13.13 -42.22 -2.99
CA LEU A 191 13.34 -41.30 -1.86
C LEU A 191 13.21 -39.83 -2.28
N GLY A 192 13.81 -39.47 -3.42
CA GLY A 192 13.73 -38.13 -3.99
C GLY A 192 12.30 -37.75 -4.36
N SER A 193 11.49 -38.68 -4.88
CA SER A 193 10.08 -38.44 -5.17
C SER A 193 9.23 -38.29 -3.91
N ILE A 194 9.47 -39.12 -2.89
CA ILE A 194 8.76 -39.05 -1.60
C ILE A 194 9.00 -37.70 -0.90
N ILE A 195 10.22 -37.16 -0.98
CA ILE A 195 10.61 -35.91 -0.33
C ILE A 195 10.30 -34.69 -1.22
N GLY A 196 10.63 -34.77 -2.51
CA GLY A 196 10.52 -33.65 -3.45
C GLY A 196 9.07 -33.31 -3.84
N PHE A 197 8.20 -34.32 -4.04
CA PHE A 197 6.81 -34.11 -4.43
C PHE A 197 5.98 -33.29 -3.42
N PRO A 198 6.00 -33.57 -2.09
CA PRO A 198 5.25 -32.74 -1.13
C PRO A 198 5.78 -31.30 -1.07
N ILE A 199 7.09 -31.10 -1.19
CA ILE A 199 7.71 -29.76 -1.21
C ILE A 199 7.29 -28.99 -2.46
N ALA A 200 7.36 -29.62 -3.63
CA ALA A 200 6.98 -29.00 -4.89
C ALA A 200 5.48 -28.69 -4.95
N SER A 201 4.62 -29.62 -4.54
CA SER A 201 3.16 -29.43 -4.55
C SER A 201 2.70 -28.33 -3.57
N ALA A 202 3.28 -28.26 -2.38
CA ALA A 202 3.02 -27.18 -1.44
C ALA A 202 3.44 -25.81 -2.01
N SER A 203 4.61 -25.77 -2.68
CA SER A 203 5.12 -24.55 -3.31
C SER A 203 4.22 -24.07 -4.44
N VAL A 204 3.76 -24.97 -5.32
CA VAL A 204 2.79 -24.64 -6.39
C VAL A 204 1.50 -24.08 -5.80
N GLY A 205 0.99 -24.67 -4.71
CA GLY A 205 -0.19 -24.16 -4.00
C GLY A 205 -0.01 -22.73 -3.48
N ALA A 206 1.14 -22.44 -2.87
CA ALA A 206 1.48 -21.10 -2.40
C ALA A 206 1.58 -20.08 -3.54
N LEU A 207 2.31 -20.43 -4.61
CA LEU A 207 2.44 -19.62 -5.82
C LEU A 207 1.08 -19.36 -6.51
N GLN A 208 0.21 -20.37 -6.56
CA GLN A 208 -1.15 -20.23 -7.09
C GLN A 208 -1.98 -19.24 -6.27
N GLY A 209 -1.81 -19.23 -4.94
CA GLY A 209 -2.46 -18.26 -4.05
C GLY A 209 -2.00 -16.82 -4.30
N LEU A 210 -0.69 -16.61 -4.50
CA LEU A 210 -0.13 -15.31 -4.88
C LEU A 210 -0.65 -14.85 -6.24
N TRP A 211 -0.67 -15.75 -7.23
CA TRP A 211 -1.14 -15.45 -8.58
C TRP A 211 -2.62 -15.03 -8.62
N LYS A 212 -3.46 -15.62 -7.76
CA LYS A 212 -4.89 -15.27 -7.66
C LYS A 212 -5.14 -13.90 -7.01
N ASN A 213 -4.09 -13.16 -6.61
CA ASN A 213 -4.18 -11.92 -5.83
C ASN A 213 -5.00 -12.09 -4.55
N ASP A 214 -4.99 -13.29 -3.97
CA ASP A 214 -5.70 -13.57 -2.70
C ASP A 214 -4.88 -13.02 -1.52
N LEU A 215 -3.56 -12.94 -1.64
CA LEU A 215 -2.67 -12.38 -0.62
C LEU A 215 -2.01 -11.10 -1.12
N VAL A 216 -2.18 -10.01 -0.36
CA VAL A 216 -1.59 -8.70 -0.65
C VAL A 216 -0.67 -8.31 0.49
N ALA A 217 0.53 -7.83 0.19
CA ALA A 217 1.40 -7.23 1.19
C ALA A 217 1.04 -5.76 1.35
N LEU A 218 0.75 -5.35 2.59
CA LEU A 218 0.51 -3.97 2.96
C LEU A 218 1.70 -3.42 3.73
N LYS A 219 2.12 -2.22 3.35
CA LYS A 219 3.10 -1.39 4.06
C LYS A 219 2.40 -0.15 4.61
N GLY A 220 2.59 0.15 5.89
CA GLY A 220 2.03 1.36 6.52
C GLY A 220 2.89 1.85 7.67
N ALA A 221 2.51 2.97 8.28
CA ALA A 221 3.18 3.47 9.48
C ALA A 221 2.46 3.02 10.76
N CYS A 222 3.21 2.76 11.83
CA CYS A 222 2.65 2.47 13.14
C CYS A 222 1.96 3.73 13.70
N PRO A 223 0.67 3.68 14.08
CA PRO A 223 -0.01 4.85 14.63
C PRO A 223 0.50 5.32 16.00
N ASN A 224 1.35 4.54 16.67
CA ASN A 224 1.93 4.88 17.97
C ASN A 224 3.32 5.51 17.85
N CYS A 225 4.26 4.84 17.16
CA CYS A 225 5.66 5.30 17.06
C CYS A 225 6.06 5.84 15.68
N GLY A 226 5.22 5.69 14.65
CA GLY A 226 5.51 6.14 13.28
C GLY A 226 6.36 5.18 12.45
N GLU A 227 6.86 4.09 13.03
CA GLU A 227 7.71 3.11 12.34
C GLU A 227 7.00 2.35 11.21
N GLU A 228 7.73 1.95 10.16
CA GLU A 228 7.16 1.16 9.06
C GLU A 228 6.76 -0.25 9.52
N VAL A 229 5.54 -0.67 9.17
CA VAL A 229 5.00 -1.98 9.52
C VAL A 229 4.45 -2.67 8.27
N PHE A 230 4.66 -3.98 8.22
CA PHE A 230 4.32 -4.82 7.09
C PHE A 230 3.38 -5.94 7.51
N ALA A 231 2.38 -6.25 6.69
CA ALA A 231 1.51 -7.39 6.91
C ALA A 231 1.01 -7.97 5.60
N PHE A 232 0.94 -9.31 5.53
CA PHE A 232 0.28 -10.01 4.44
C PHE A 232 -1.20 -10.21 4.79
N VAL A 233 -2.09 -9.61 4.02
CA VAL A 233 -3.54 -9.62 4.28
C VAL A 233 -4.27 -10.26 3.11
N LYS A 234 -5.32 -11.04 3.41
CA LYS A 234 -6.16 -11.64 2.38
C LYS A 234 -7.08 -10.59 1.73
N SER A 235 -7.16 -10.55 0.41
CA SER A 235 -7.91 -9.53 -0.33
C SER A 235 -9.43 -9.71 -0.22
N GLU A 236 -9.93 -10.95 -0.17
CA GLU A 236 -11.37 -11.26 -0.26
C GLU A 236 -12.07 -11.37 1.11
N LYS A 237 -11.34 -11.59 2.21
CA LYS A 237 -11.90 -11.86 3.56
C LYS A 237 -11.80 -10.70 4.56
N SER A 238 -11.47 -9.50 4.11
CA SER A 238 -11.00 -8.41 4.98
C SER A 238 -12.01 -7.92 6.04
N ASN A 239 -13.31 -8.05 5.79
CA ASN A 239 -14.32 -7.58 6.75
C ASN A 239 -14.67 -8.58 7.87
N ARG A 240 -14.39 -9.88 7.71
CA ARG A 240 -14.86 -10.90 8.68
C ARG A 240 -13.79 -11.31 9.69
N SER A 241 -12.52 -11.09 9.38
CA SER A 241 -11.40 -11.36 10.30
C SER A 241 -10.24 -10.43 9.97
N PRO A 242 -10.12 -9.28 10.65
CA PRO A 242 -9.03 -8.35 10.37
C PRO A 242 -7.69 -8.94 10.81
N HIS A 243 -6.64 -8.70 10.02
CA HIS A 243 -5.32 -9.26 10.29
C HIS A 243 -4.67 -8.48 11.44
N ARG A 244 -4.24 -9.20 12.48
CA ARG A 244 -3.58 -8.61 13.65
C ARG A 244 -2.08 -8.87 13.57
N ALA A 245 -1.29 -7.83 13.82
CA ALA A 245 0.15 -7.93 13.94
C ALA A 245 0.64 -6.96 15.00
N ASP A 246 1.82 -7.20 15.55
CA ASP A 246 2.42 -6.31 16.54
C ASP A 246 3.48 -5.44 15.87
N CYS A 247 3.60 -4.19 16.31
CA CYS A 247 4.67 -3.32 15.85
C CYS A 247 6.02 -3.87 16.35
N HIS A 248 6.96 -4.05 15.43
CA HIS A 248 8.27 -4.62 15.74
C HIS A 248 9.16 -3.73 16.63
N VAL A 249 8.90 -2.40 16.68
CA VAL A 249 9.63 -1.46 17.55
C VAL A 249 8.94 -1.27 18.90
N CYS A 250 7.66 -0.87 18.90
CA CYS A 250 6.97 -0.47 20.14
C CYS A 250 6.06 -1.56 20.74
N GLY A 251 5.97 -2.74 20.12
CA GLY A 251 5.13 -3.86 20.60
C GLY A 251 3.63 -3.58 20.62
N SER A 252 3.19 -2.47 20.01
CA SER A 252 1.78 -2.08 20.00
C SER A 252 0.98 -3.00 19.07
N LYS A 253 -0.21 -3.42 19.52
CA LYS A 253 -1.11 -4.28 18.74
C LYS A 253 -1.76 -3.49 17.62
N LEU A 254 -1.62 -3.98 16.40
CA LEU A 254 -2.11 -3.34 15.18
C LEU A 254 -3.14 -4.21 14.48
N GLU A 255 -4.09 -3.56 13.83
CA GLU A 255 -5.12 -4.20 13.02
C GLU A 255 -5.06 -3.66 11.59
N PHE A 256 -4.78 -4.54 10.63
CA PHE A 256 -4.74 -4.21 9.21
C PHE A 256 -6.09 -4.50 8.58
N GLN A 257 -6.69 -3.48 7.98
CA GLN A 257 -7.92 -3.58 7.21
C GLN A 257 -7.63 -3.20 5.76
N THR A 258 -7.98 -4.07 4.82
CA THR A 258 -7.90 -3.81 3.38
C THR A 258 -9.26 -3.36 2.84
N LYS A 259 -9.23 -2.37 1.95
CA LYS A 259 -10.36 -1.98 1.12
C LYS A 259 -9.98 -2.21 -0.34
N VAL A 260 -10.77 -3.04 -1.01
CA VAL A 260 -10.62 -3.34 -2.44
C VAL A 260 -11.50 -2.38 -3.20
N GLU A 261 -10.92 -1.69 -4.17
CA GLU A 261 -11.67 -0.86 -5.11
C GLU A 261 -11.50 -1.46 -6.51
N GLN A 262 -12.59 -1.52 -7.24
CA GLN A 262 -12.60 -2.01 -8.61
C GLN A 262 -12.41 -0.81 -9.54
N SER A 263 -11.46 -0.91 -10.45
CA SER A 263 -11.31 0.14 -11.46
C SER A 263 -12.50 0.09 -12.43
N ILE A 264 -13.19 1.22 -12.58
CA ILE A 264 -14.31 1.37 -13.52
C ILE A 264 -13.79 1.38 -14.97
N SER A 265 -12.54 1.77 -15.16
CA SER A 265 -11.92 2.03 -16.48
C SER A 265 -11.31 0.81 -17.16
N ARG A 266 -10.96 -0.27 -16.44
CA ARG A 266 -10.43 -1.51 -17.03
C ARG A 266 -10.98 -2.74 -16.30
N PRO A 267 -11.89 -3.51 -16.91
CA PRO A 267 -12.37 -4.74 -16.30
C PRO A 267 -11.19 -5.68 -16.00
N GLY A 268 -11.04 -6.06 -14.74
CA GLY A 268 -10.03 -7.02 -14.27
C GLY A 268 -8.90 -6.45 -13.40
N ARG A 269 -8.62 -5.14 -13.42
CA ARG A 269 -7.65 -4.54 -12.48
C ARG A 269 -8.35 -4.14 -11.19
N ARG A 270 -8.16 -4.95 -10.15
CA ARG A 270 -8.43 -4.60 -8.75
C ARG A 270 -7.22 -3.86 -8.19
N TRP A 271 -7.45 -2.82 -7.42
CA TRP A 271 -6.41 -2.18 -6.62
C TRP A 271 -6.82 -2.26 -5.15
N VAL A 272 -5.84 -2.44 -4.27
CA VAL A 272 -6.08 -2.65 -2.85
C VAL A 272 -5.32 -1.57 -2.09
N TYR A 273 -6.01 -0.93 -1.15
CA TYR A 273 -5.36 -0.06 -0.16
C TYR A 273 -5.78 -0.50 1.23
N GLY A 274 -4.98 -0.13 2.21
CA GLY A 274 -5.19 -0.52 3.59
C GLY A 274 -5.27 0.64 4.55
N ARG A 275 -5.69 0.32 5.77
CA ARG A 275 -5.48 1.15 6.96
C ARG A 275 -4.98 0.27 8.09
N VAL A 276 -4.07 0.83 8.87
CA VAL A 276 -3.53 0.21 10.09
C VAL A 276 -4.15 0.92 11.27
N TYR A 277 -4.88 0.21 12.12
CA TYR A 277 -5.47 0.76 13.34
C TYR A 277 -4.68 0.33 14.57
N LEU A 278 -4.54 1.23 15.54
CA LEU A 278 -4.02 0.89 16.84
C LEU A 278 -5.11 0.23 17.68
N ILE A 279 -4.87 -1.01 18.11
CA ILE A 279 -5.76 -1.68 19.04
C ILE A 279 -5.41 -1.20 20.44
N ARG A 280 -6.34 -0.47 21.06
CA ARG A 280 -6.21 -0.09 22.46
C ARG A 280 -6.37 -1.35 23.32
N GLN A 281 -5.28 -1.84 23.88
CA GLN A 281 -5.32 -2.90 24.88
C GLN A 281 -6.07 -2.32 26.08
N ARG A 282 -7.32 -2.77 26.28
CA ARG A 282 -8.07 -2.46 27.50
C ARG A 282 -7.32 -3.20 28.61
N GLN A 283 -6.39 -2.53 29.29
CA GLN A 283 -5.80 -3.07 30.50
C GLN A 283 -6.99 -3.41 31.40
N ARG A 284 -7.21 -4.70 31.63
CA ARG A 284 -7.99 -5.14 32.78
C ARG A 284 -7.10 -4.82 33.97
N TRP A 285 -7.37 -3.69 34.60
CA TRP A 285 -6.81 -3.40 35.92
C TRP A 285 -7.37 -4.51 36.81
N ALA A 286 -6.50 -5.43 37.21
CA ALA A 286 -6.77 -6.45 38.21
C ALA A 286 -6.53 -5.84 39.58
#